data_AF-A0A1W9TTX5-F1
#
_entry.id   AF-A0A1W9TTX5-F1
#
_cell.length_a   1.000
_cell.length_b   1.000
_cell.length_c   1.000
_cell.angle_alpha   90.00
_cell.angle_beta   90.00
_cell.angle_gamma   90.00
#
_symmetry.space_group_name_H-M   'P 1'
#
loop_
_entity.id
_entity.type
_entity.pdbx_description
1 polymer ?
#
loop_
_entity_poly.entity_id
_entity_poly.type
_entity_poly.pdbx_seq_one_letter_code
_entity_poly.pdbx_strand_id
1 'polypeptide(L)'
;MKKVIFFILLMLLFIVTIKISICQSLVVHTADGTTHQFSIAEINSITFPTGNTQNLWIVTTEAYPETANLDSIVIATFGPNYRVADWNDLVDYSLTHSIEEWADSIGMQNGDGDYYITRDGNHFWNKTNRHYYIARHDHIVPPNFLVHAHIDNHFIDLGSWYNLMKRILCIRTDYSLK
;
A
#
# COMPACT_ATOMS: atom_id res chain seq x y z
N MET A 1 6.41 28.68 6.04
CA MET A 1 6.30 28.86 4.57
C MET A 1 5.54 27.75 3.83
N LYS A 2 5.54 26.48 4.28
CA LYS A 2 4.85 25.38 3.56
C LYS A 2 3.31 25.43 3.57
N LYS A 3 2.68 26.00 4.60
CA LYS A 3 1.19 26.10 4.70
C LYS A 3 0.56 27.10 3.72
N VAL A 4 1.30 28.12 3.30
CA VAL A 4 0.81 29.18 2.39
C VAL A 4 0.75 28.67 0.94
N ILE A 5 1.70 27.81 0.55
CA ILE A 5 1.76 27.22 -0.80
C ILE A 5 0.60 26.24 -1.03
N PHE A 6 0.24 25.45 -0.02
CA PHE A 6 -0.88 24.50 -0.10
C PHE A 6 -2.24 25.22 -0.26
N PHE A 7 -2.44 26.33 0.45
CA PHE A 7 -3.65 27.15 0.34
C PHE A 7 -3.77 27.84 -1.02
N ILE A 8 -2.65 28.33 -1.58
CA ILE A 8 -2.62 28.94 -2.92
C ILE A 8 -2.91 27.89 -4.00
N LEU A 9 -2.36 26.68 -3.87
CA LEU A 9 -2.59 25.58 -4.83
C LEU A 9 -4.05 25.10 -4.79
N LEU A 10 -4.66 25.01 -3.61
CA LEU A 10 -6.06 24.61 -3.43
C LEU A 10 -7.03 25.69 -3.93
N MET A 11 -6.74 26.98 -3.71
CA MET A 11 -7.51 28.10 -4.28
C MET A 11 -7.38 28.15 -5.81
N LEU A 12 -6.18 27.93 -6.36
CA LEU A 12 -5.96 27.83 -7.80
C LEU A 12 -6.73 26.64 -8.38
N LEU A 13 -6.74 25.48 -7.70
CA LEU A 13 -7.51 24.32 -8.12
C LEU A 13 -9.01 24.65 -8.19
N PHE A 14 -9.56 25.27 -7.13
CA PHE A 14 -10.98 25.60 -7.04
C PHE A 14 -11.42 26.66 -8.06
N ILE A 15 -10.59 27.69 -8.29
CA ILE A 15 -10.83 28.73 -9.32
C ILE A 15 -10.75 28.13 -10.73
N VAL A 16 -9.82 27.20 -10.96
CA VAL A 16 -9.66 26.50 -12.25
C VAL A 16 -10.86 25.58 -12.51
N THR A 17 -11.36 24.83 -11.53
CA THR A 17 -12.54 23.96 -11.69
C THR A 17 -13.81 24.77 -12.01
N ILE A 18 -14.02 25.91 -11.35
CA ILE A 18 -15.18 26.78 -11.59
C ILE A 18 -15.13 27.41 -13.00
N LYS A 19 -13.95 27.81 -13.49
CA LYS A 19 -13.80 28.37 -14.85
C LYS A 19 -13.98 27.33 -15.96
N ILE A 20 -13.51 26.10 -15.76
CA ILE A 20 -13.63 25.02 -16.77
C ILE A 20 -15.09 24.61 -17.00
N SER A 21 -15.93 24.64 -15.96
CA SER A 21 -17.35 24.28 -16.10
C SER A 21 -18.17 25.20 -17.04
N ILE A 22 -17.64 26.37 -17.43
CA ILE A 22 -18.33 27.37 -18.27
C ILE A 22 -17.61 27.57 -19.63
N CYS A 23 -16.42 26.98 -19.82
CA CYS A 23 -15.58 27.21 -20.99
C CYS A 23 -15.36 25.90 -21.75
N GLN A 24 -15.72 25.86 -23.04
CA GLN A 24 -15.61 24.67 -23.89
C GLN A 24 -14.15 24.24 -24.19
N SER A 25 -13.16 24.97 -23.68
CA SER A 25 -11.71 24.67 -23.81
C SER A 25 -10.91 25.39 -22.70
N LEU A 26 -9.72 24.87 -22.38
CA LEU A 26 -8.76 25.50 -21.48
C LEU A 26 -7.65 26.16 -22.30
N VAL A 27 -7.35 27.42 -22.01
CA VAL A 27 -6.24 28.15 -22.63
C VAL A 27 -5.17 28.42 -21.57
N VAL A 28 -3.94 27.97 -21.82
CA VAL A 28 -2.76 28.14 -20.97
C VAL A 28 -1.77 29.07 -21.68
N HIS A 29 -1.36 30.13 -21.00
CA HIS A 29 -0.29 31.02 -21.45
C HIS A 29 0.99 30.69 -20.68
N THR A 30 2.07 30.41 -21.40
CA THR A 30 3.38 30.13 -20.82
C THR A 30 4.19 31.41 -20.63
N ALA A 31 5.24 31.34 -19.80
CA ALA A 31 6.05 32.50 -19.44
C ALA A 31 6.82 33.13 -20.62
N ASP A 32 6.99 32.39 -21.73
CA ASP A 32 7.55 32.87 -22.99
C ASP A 32 6.51 33.53 -23.92
N GLY A 33 5.25 33.64 -23.48
CA GLY A 33 4.15 34.21 -24.26
C GLY A 33 3.46 33.23 -25.20
N THR A 34 3.89 31.95 -25.24
CA THR A 34 3.21 30.93 -26.04
C THR A 34 1.83 30.62 -25.45
N THR A 35 0.85 30.39 -26.33
CA THR A 35 -0.52 30.05 -25.92
C THR A 35 -0.86 28.64 -26.39
N HIS A 36 -1.25 27.79 -25.46
CA HIS A 36 -1.74 26.44 -25.72
C HIS A 36 -3.23 26.36 -25.42
N GLN A 37 -4.01 25.87 -26.39
CA GLN A 37 -5.43 25.63 -26.22
C GLN A 37 -5.69 24.12 -26.22
N PHE A 38 -6.37 23.65 -25.18
CA PHE A 38 -6.73 22.26 -24.98
C PHE A 38 -8.25 22.11 -25.06
N SER A 39 -8.72 21.20 -25.90
CA SER A 39 -10.13 20.82 -25.96
C SER A 39 -10.54 20.02 -24.71
N ILE A 40 -11.85 20.01 -24.41
CA ILE A 40 -12.38 19.15 -23.32
C ILE A 40 -12.04 17.67 -23.57
N ALA A 41 -12.02 17.21 -24.82
CA ALA A 41 -11.65 15.82 -25.14
C ALA A 41 -10.18 15.52 -24.79
N GLU A 42 -9.26 16.45 -25.09
CA GLU A 42 -7.85 16.32 -24.73
C GLU A 42 -7.67 16.38 -23.21
N ILE A 43 -8.36 17.30 -22.52
CA ILE A 43 -8.32 17.39 -21.06
C ILE A 43 -8.87 16.13 -20.39
N ASN A 44 -9.95 15.57 -20.91
CA ASN A 44 -10.53 14.32 -20.41
C ASN A 44 -9.64 13.10 -20.74
N SER A 45 -8.78 13.20 -21.76
CA SER A 45 -7.75 12.21 -22.08
C SER A 45 -6.48 12.37 -21.23
N ILE A 46 -6.29 13.53 -20.59
CA ILE A 46 -5.28 13.71 -19.55
C ILE A 46 -5.76 12.91 -18.35
N THR A 47 -5.36 11.64 -18.34
CA THR A 47 -5.28 10.89 -17.10
C THR A 47 -4.18 11.57 -16.29
N PHE A 48 -4.55 12.54 -15.46
CA PHE A 48 -3.80 12.71 -14.23
C PHE A 48 -3.72 11.33 -13.60
N PRO A 49 -2.65 10.94 -12.92
CA PRO A 49 -2.80 9.95 -11.86
C PRO A 49 -3.76 10.60 -10.84
N THR A 50 -5.06 10.58 -11.14
CA THR A 50 -6.03 10.16 -10.15
C THR A 50 -5.37 8.93 -9.59
N GLY A 51 -5.08 8.93 -8.30
CA GLY A 51 -4.66 7.72 -7.62
C GLY A 51 -5.80 6.72 -7.80
N ASN A 52 -5.87 6.07 -8.96
CA ASN A 52 -6.40 4.75 -9.08
C ASN A 52 -5.34 3.94 -8.34
N THR A 53 -5.49 3.93 -7.02
CA THR A 53 -4.91 2.95 -6.11
C THR A 53 -5.46 1.60 -6.51
N GLN A 54 -5.09 1.15 -7.71
CA GLN A 54 -4.86 -0.25 -7.99
C GLN A 54 -4.11 -0.78 -6.78
N ASN A 55 -4.80 -1.65 -6.05
CA ASN A 55 -4.61 -1.94 -4.64
C ASN A 55 -3.13 -2.00 -4.26
N LEU A 56 -2.65 -0.96 -3.55
CA LEU A 56 -1.27 -0.90 -3.06
C LEU A 56 -0.90 -2.20 -2.33
N TRP A 57 -1.85 -2.69 -1.54
CA TRP A 57 -1.81 -3.95 -0.83
C TRP A 57 -2.73 -4.96 -1.50
N ILE A 58 -2.22 -6.15 -1.79
CA ILE A 58 -3.02 -7.24 -2.31
C ILE A 58 -2.60 -8.55 -1.65
N VAL A 59 -3.54 -9.48 -1.51
CA VAL A 59 -3.32 -10.77 -0.88
C VAL A 59 -3.59 -11.86 -1.91
N THR A 60 -2.75 -12.90 -1.95
CA THR A 60 -3.03 -14.07 -2.79
C THR A 60 -4.32 -14.76 -2.36
N THR A 61 -5.13 -15.24 -3.29
CA THR A 61 -6.32 -16.03 -2.95
C THR A 61 -5.94 -17.36 -2.28
N GLU A 62 -4.93 -18.02 -2.83
CA GLU A 62 -4.45 -19.33 -2.36
C GLU A 62 -3.43 -19.18 -1.23
N ALA A 63 -3.38 -20.22 -0.38
CA ALA A 63 -2.36 -20.39 0.65
C ALA A 63 -1.23 -21.30 0.17
N TYR A 64 -0.01 -21.02 0.59
CA TYR A 64 1.19 -21.72 0.15
C TYR A 64 1.99 -22.25 1.34
N PRO A 65 2.79 -23.32 1.16
CA PRO A 65 3.72 -23.77 2.19
C PRO A 65 4.85 -22.76 2.35
N GLU A 66 5.41 -22.65 3.56
CA GLU A 66 6.51 -21.69 3.84
C GLU A 66 7.82 -22.01 3.10
N THR A 67 7.90 -23.20 2.52
CA THR A 67 9.03 -23.67 1.72
C THR A 67 8.91 -23.32 0.23
N ALA A 68 7.77 -22.77 -0.20
CA ALA A 68 7.58 -22.33 -1.58
C ALA A 68 8.41 -21.08 -1.90
N ASN A 69 8.69 -20.88 -3.19
CA ASN A 69 9.31 -19.64 -3.66
C ASN A 69 8.24 -18.55 -3.78
N LEU A 70 8.00 -17.83 -2.67
CA LEU A 70 6.94 -16.83 -2.57
C LEU A 70 7.13 -15.68 -3.57
N ASP A 71 8.37 -15.22 -3.79
CA ASP A 71 8.65 -14.13 -4.74
C ASP A 71 8.24 -14.51 -6.18
N SER A 72 8.52 -15.74 -6.59
CA SER A 72 8.11 -16.25 -7.91
C SER A 72 6.60 -16.37 -8.03
N ILE A 73 5.93 -16.79 -6.95
CA ILE A 73 4.47 -16.86 -6.90
C ILE A 73 3.87 -15.47 -7.05
N VAL A 74 4.34 -14.47 -6.28
CA VAL A 74 3.82 -13.09 -6.35
C VAL A 74 3.96 -12.52 -7.74
N ILE A 75 5.12 -12.68 -8.37
CA ILE A 75 5.36 -12.18 -9.74
C ILE A 75 4.44 -12.89 -10.75
N ALA A 76 4.26 -14.20 -10.63
CA ALA A 76 3.38 -14.96 -11.52
C ALA A 76 1.89 -14.58 -11.35
N THR A 77 1.46 -14.29 -10.12
CA THR A 77 0.06 -13.96 -9.80
C THR A 77 -0.30 -12.52 -10.13
N PHE A 78 0.57 -11.56 -9.78
CA PHE A 78 0.24 -10.12 -9.84
C PHE A 78 1.14 -9.32 -10.79
N GLY A 79 2.17 -9.94 -11.35
CA GLY A 79 3.12 -9.30 -12.25
C GLY A 79 4.36 -8.74 -11.54
N PRO A 80 5.35 -8.25 -12.32
CA PRO A 80 6.68 -7.86 -11.81
C PRO A 80 6.67 -6.59 -10.95
N ASN A 81 5.56 -5.87 -10.90
CA ASN A 81 5.40 -4.65 -10.08
C ASN A 81 4.94 -4.96 -8.65
N TYR A 82 4.88 -6.23 -8.26
CA TYR A 82 4.55 -6.65 -6.91
C TYR A 82 5.68 -7.47 -6.32
N ARG A 83 5.81 -7.37 -5.00
CA ARG A 83 6.68 -8.23 -4.19
C ARG A 83 5.95 -8.67 -2.92
N VAL A 84 6.50 -9.66 -2.23
CA VAL A 84 6.11 -9.95 -0.85
C VAL A 84 6.30 -8.67 -0.01
N ALA A 85 5.29 -8.32 0.77
CA ALA A 85 5.34 -7.19 1.68
C ALA A 85 6.38 -7.44 2.78
N ASP A 86 7.06 -6.38 3.21
CA ASP A 86 7.97 -6.41 4.35
C ASP A 86 7.28 -5.81 5.56
N TRP A 87 7.63 -6.29 6.75
CA TRP A 87 7.19 -5.72 8.02
C TRP A 87 7.38 -4.21 8.07
N ASN A 88 8.51 -3.71 7.56
CA ASN A 88 8.79 -2.27 7.57
C ASN A 88 7.84 -1.47 6.68
N ASP A 89 7.28 -2.06 5.61
CA ASP A 89 6.27 -1.39 4.80
C ASP A 89 5.00 -1.12 5.62
N LEU A 90 4.59 -2.08 6.46
CA LEU A 90 3.42 -1.92 7.33
C LEU A 90 3.70 -0.92 8.44
N VAL A 91 4.90 -0.95 9.02
CA VAL A 91 5.32 0.04 10.03
C VAL A 91 5.21 1.45 9.45
N ASP A 92 5.84 1.71 8.31
CA ASP A 92 5.82 3.02 7.66
C ASP A 92 4.40 3.45 7.28
N TYR A 93 3.59 2.51 6.76
CA TYR A 93 2.18 2.77 6.44
C TYR A 93 1.37 3.18 7.67
N SER A 94 1.55 2.49 8.80
CA SER A 94 0.83 2.74 10.05
C SER A 94 1.13 4.10 10.70
N LEU A 95 2.24 4.75 10.32
CA LEU A 95 2.57 6.09 10.83
C LEU A 95 1.62 7.17 10.29
N THR A 96 0.94 6.92 9.18
CA THR A 96 0.14 7.91 8.46
C THR A 96 -1.28 7.44 8.13
N HIS A 97 -1.59 6.15 8.33
CA HIS A 97 -2.87 5.54 8.02
C HIS A 97 -3.36 4.71 9.22
N SER A 98 -4.69 4.56 9.34
CA SER A 98 -5.26 3.62 10.32
C SER A 98 -4.91 2.20 9.90
N ILE A 99 -4.26 1.48 10.82
CA ILE A 99 -3.92 0.08 10.60
C ILE A 99 -5.15 -0.81 10.70
N GLU A 100 -6.17 -0.40 11.46
CA GLU A 100 -7.44 -1.14 11.56
C GLU A 100 -8.24 -1.08 10.27
N GLU A 101 -8.42 0.12 9.69
CA GLU A 101 -9.09 0.30 8.39
C GLU A 101 -8.36 -0.47 7.28
N TRP A 102 -7.02 -0.47 7.31
CA TRP A 102 -6.20 -1.26 6.39
C TRP A 102 -6.44 -2.76 6.55
N ALA A 103 -6.39 -3.28 7.78
CA ALA A 103 -6.59 -4.69 8.08
C ALA A 103 -7.98 -5.16 7.60
N ASP A 104 -9.01 -4.35 7.85
CA ASP A 104 -10.36 -4.61 7.37
C ASP A 104 -10.43 -4.59 5.82
N SER A 105 -9.74 -3.66 5.17
CA SER A 105 -9.75 -3.51 3.71
C SER A 105 -9.18 -4.73 2.96
N ILE A 106 -8.22 -5.43 3.57
CA ILE A 106 -7.63 -6.66 3.02
C ILE A 106 -8.29 -7.93 3.58
N GLY A 107 -9.34 -7.78 4.39
CA GLY A 107 -10.08 -8.88 5.00
C GLY A 107 -9.26 -9.70 6.01
N MET A 108 -8.34 -9.04 6.74
CA MET A 108 -7.56 -9.66 7.82
C MET A 108 -8.45 -9.92 9.04
N GLN A 109 -8.44 -11.15 9.54
CA GLN A 109 -9.29 -11.60 10.65
C GLN A 109 -8.47 -11.73 11.93
N ASN A 110 -9.11 -11.59 13.08
CA ASN A 110 -8.45 -11.86 14.36
C ASN A 110 -8.12 -13.36 14.47
N GLY A 111 -6.87 -13.69 14.77
CA GLY A 111 -6.40 -15.06 14.99
C GLY A 111 -4.92 -15.29 14.66
N ASP A 112 -4.52 -16.56 14.59
CA ASP A 112 -3.13 -17.03 14.55
C ASP A 112 -2.38 -16.85 13.21
N GLY A 113 -2.60 -15.71 12.56
CA GLY A 113 -1.80 -15.23 11.45
C GLY A 113 -2.40 -15.47 10.08
N ASP A 114 -2.54 -14.40 9.30
CA ASP A 114 -3.20 -14.46 8.01
C ASP A 114 -2.21 -14.53 6.85
N TYR A 115 -1.08 -13.81 6.95
CA TYR A 115 -0.26 -13.51 5.78
C TYR A 115 1.23 -13.67 5.99
N TYR A 116 1.90 -14.34 5.05
CA TYR A 116 3.35 -14.28 4.92
C TYR A 116 3.80 -12.88 4.55
N ILE A 117 4.91 -12.49 5.18
CA ILE A 117 5.66 -11.27 4.90
C ILE A 117 7.16 -11.55 5.04
N THR A 118 8.00 -10.60 4.66
CA THR A 118 9.42 -10.56 5.03
C THR A 118 9.66 -9.61 6.20
N ARG A 119 10.85 -9.67 6.79
CA ARG A 119 11.36 -8.60 7.65
C ARG A 119 12.79 -8.25 7.24
N ASP A 120 13.04 -6.97 7.00
CA ASP A 120 14.34 -6.48 6.52
C ASP A 120 14.79 -7.23 5.25
N GLY A 121 13.83 -7.57 4.37
CA GLY A 121 14.03 -8.35 3.15
C GLY A 121 14.29 -9.84 3.36
N ASN A 122 14.21 -10.35 4.59
CA ASN A 122 14.41 -11.77 4.90
C ASN A 122 13.07 -12.48 5.11
N HIS A 123 12.89 -13.61 4.44
CA HIS A 123 11.71 -14.49 4.61
C HIS A 123 11.72 -15.23 5.96
N PHE A 124 12.91 -15.56 6.47
CA PHE A 124 13.07 -16.42 7.64
C PHE A 124 13.72 -15.73 8.84
N TRP A 125 13.22 -16.04 10.04
CA TRP A 125 13.70 -15.49 11.29
C TRP A 125 15.07 -16.05 11.67
N ASN A 126 16.03 -15.15 11.90
CA ASN A 126 17.35 -15.41 12.50
C ASN A 126 18.08 -16.65 11.94
N LYS A 127 18.10 -16.81 10.60
CA LYS A 127 18.73 -17.95 9.90
C LYS A 127 18.16 -19.33 10.28
N THR A 128 16.96 -19.37 10.83
CA THR A 128 16.18 -20.60 11.03
C THR A 128 15.28 -20.86 9.81
N ASN A 129 14.47 -21.93 9.86
CA ASN A 129 13.41 -22.17 8.86
C ASN A 129 12.04 -21.63 9.32
N ARG A 130 11.99 -20.74 10.33
CA ARG A 130 10.73 -20.11 10.76
C ARG A 130 10.41 -18.96 9.82
N HIS A 131 9.36 -19.08 9.04
CA HIS A 131 8.95 -18.02 8.12
C HIS A 131 8.21 -16.92 8.87
N TYR A 132 8.49 -15.66 8.53
CA TYR A 132 7.75 -14.53 9.08
C TYR A 132 6.31 -14.47 8.58
N TYR A 133 5.41 -14.05 9.45
CA TYR A 133 4.02 -13.79 9.12
C TYR A 133 3.45 -12.72 10.05
N ILE A 134 2.32 -12.13 9.66
CA ILE A 134 1.55 -11.21 10.52
C ILE A 134 0.26 -11.85 11.00
N ALA A 135 -0.14 -11.48 12.20
CA ALA A 135 -1.39 -11.86 12.86
C ALA A 135 -2.09 -10.64 13.42
N ARG A 136 -3.42 -10.63 13.34
CA ARG A 136 -4.25 -9.61 13.99
C ARG A 136 -4.73 -10.20 15.30
N HIS A 137 -4.50 -9.50 16.40
CA HIS A 137 -4.89 -9.97 17.74
C HIS A 137 -5.80 -8.99 18.48
N ASP A 138 -6.13 -7.84 17.88
CA ASP A 138 -6.98 -6.81 18.49
C ASP A 138 -6.57 -6.49 19.94
N HIS A 139 -5.26 -6.29 20.13
CA HIS A 139 -4.62 -5.96 21.42
C HIS A 139 -4.60 -7.08 22.48
N ILE A 140 -5.05 -8.29 22.14
CA ILE A 140 -5.07 -9.45 23.04
C ILE A 140 -4.24 -10.59 22.43
N VAL A 141 -2.95 -10.60 22.74
CA VAL A 141 -2.02 -11.62 22.24
C VAL A 141 -2.32 -12.99 22.86
N PRO A 142 -2.44 -14.06 22.06
CA PRO A 142 -2.54 -15.42 22.58
C PRO A 142 -1.30 -15.79 23.43
N PRO A 143 -1.45 -16.47 24.58
CA PRO A 143 -0.33 -16.71 25.51
C PRO A 143 0.91 -17.42 24.93
N ASN A 144 0.73 -18.20 23.87
CA ASN A 144 1.81 -18.96 23.22
C ASN A 144 2.29 -18.33 21.90
N PHE A 145 1.80 -17.15 21.56
CA PHE A 145 2.23 -16.46 20.36
C PHE A 145 3.61 -15.83 20.57
N LEU A 146 4.56 -16.15 19.70
CA LEU A 146 5.90 -15.59 19.77
C LEU A 146 5.98 -14.29 18.97
N VAL A 147 5.68 -13.18 19.64
CA VAL A 147 5.75 -11.83 19.09
C VAL A 147 7.20 -11.41 18.92
N HIS A 148 7.56 -10.98 17.70
CA HIS A 148 8.86 -10.38 17.39
C HIS A 148 8.82 -8.85 17.33
N ALA A 149 7.67 -8.29 16.97
CA ALA A 149 7.36 -6.87 16.90
C ALA A 149 5.84 -6.70 16.83
N HIS A 150 5.34 -5.50 17.10
CA HIS A 150 3.90 -5.20 17.02
C HIS A 150 3.65 -3.77 16.52
N ILE A 151 2.45 -3.55 15.97
CA ILE A 151 1.90 -2.26 15.62
C ILE A 151 0.66 -2.03 16.48
N ASP A 152 0.50 -0.78 16.93
CA ASP A 152 -0.68 -0.32 17.66
C ASP A 152 -1.05 -1.21 18.87
N ASN A 153 -0.12 -1.33 19.82
CA ASN A 153 -0.32 -2.10 21.06
C ASN A 153 -0.90 -3.51 20.81
N HIS A 154 -0.23 -4.29 19.95
CA HIS A 154 -0.63 -5.65 19.58
C HIS A 154 -1.96 -5.75 18.81
N PHE A 155 -2.35 -4.70 18.08
CA PHE A 155 -3.40 -4.85 17.07
C PHE A 155 -2.95 -5.82 15.97
N ILE A 156 -1.73 -5.58 15.43
CA ILE A 156 -1.03 -6.49 14.54
C ILE A 156 0.30 -6.89 15.17
N ASP A 157 0.59 -8.19 15.13
CA ASP A 157 1.82 -8.79 15.61
C ASP A 157 2.60 -9.45 14.47
N LEU A 158 3.92 -9.24 14.51
CA LEU A 158 4.88 -10.00 13.72
C LEU A 158 5.21 -11.31 14.45
N GLY A 159 4.94 -12.43 13.81
CA GLY A 159 5.31 -13.76 14.27
C GLY A 159 6.29 -14.46 13.34
N SER A 160 6.73 -15.65 13.73
CA SER A 160 7.38 -16.58 12.80
C SER A 160 7.20 -18.03 13.27
N TRP A 161 7.00 -18.99 12.36
CA TRP A 161 6.84 -20.40 12.75
C TRP A 161 7.21 -21.38 11.63
N TYR A 162 7.16 -22.68 11.93
CA TYR A 162 7.41 -23.79 11.00
C TYR A 162 6.09 -24.41 10.52
N ASN A 163 6.12 -25.16 9.41
CA ASN A 163 5.00 -25.93 8.87
C ASN A 163 3.73 -25.08 8.70
N LEU A 164 3.89 -23.93 8.05
CA LEU A 164 2.83 -22.97 7.83
C LEU A 164 2.18 -23.19 6.46
N MET A 165 0.89 -22.89 6.38
CA MET A 165 0.15 -22.76 5.13
C MET A 165 -0.61 -21.45 5.19
N LYS A 166 -0.10 -20.40 4.55
CA LYS A 166 -0.67 -19.04 4.64
C LYS A 166 -0.73 -18.37 3.27
N ARG A 167 -1.61 -17.38 3.14
CA ARG A 167 -1.67 -16.50 1.98
C ARG A 167 -0.49 -15.53 2.03
N ILE A 168 -0.16 -14.88 0.91
CA ILE A 168 0.96 -13.94 0.82
C ILE A 168 0.39 -12.53 0.78
N LEU A 169 0.87 -11.65 1.67
CA LEU A 169 0.61 -10.22 1.55
C LEU A 169 1.65 -9.63 0.59
N CYS A 170 1.17 -8.89 -0.39
CA CYS A 170 1.96 -8.30 -1.44
C CYS A 170 1.78 -6.79 -1.43
N ILE A 171 2.85 -6.08 -1.81
CA ILE A 171 2.82 -4.63 -2.00
C ILE A 171 3.30 -4.29 -3.40
N ARG A 172 2.67 -3.27 -4.00
CA ARG A 172 3.08 -2.74 -5.30
C ARG A 172 4.34 -1.88 -5.18
N THR A 173 5.34 -2.11 -6.03
CA THR A 173 6.67 -1.48 -5.95
C THR A 173 6.81 -0.19 -6.75
N ASP A 174 5.92 0.07 -7.69
CA ASP A 174 5.90 1.31 -8.50
C ASP A 174 5.16 2.47 -7.80
N TYR A 175 4.65 2.24 -6.59
CA TYR A 175 4.05 3.25 -5.73
C TYR A 175 4.97 3.56 -4.56
N SER A 176 5.33 4.83 -4.41
CA SER A 176 6.08 5.31 -3.26
C SER A 176 5.11 5.67 -2.13
N LEU A 177 5.25 5.02 -0.98
CA LEU A 177 4.72 5.51 0.29
C LEU A 177 5.39 6.88 0.53
N LYS A 178 4.65 7.98 0.38
CA LYS A 178 5.16 9.35 0.56
C LYS A 178 4.65 9.96 1.85
#